data_AF-A0A9E2F7E1-F1
#
_entry.id   AF-A0A9E2F7E1-F1
#
_cell.length_a   1.000
_cell.length_b   1.000
_cell.length_c   1.000
_cell.angle_alpha   90.00
_cell.angle_beta   90.00
_cell.angle_gamma   90.00
#
_symmetry.space_group_name_H-M   'P 1'
#
loop_
_entity.id
_entity.type
_entity.pdbx_description
1 polymer ?
#
loop_
_entity_poly.entity_id
_entity_poly.type
_entity_poly.pdbx_seq_one_letter_code
_entity_poly.pdbx_strand_id
1 'polypeptide(L)' 'MARYDSLRKLERNKLLREYRDNHPELSLKEIGKVFRISQPRVWFILFGGNKKVKGGKEWNSMK' A
#
# COMPACT_ATOMS: atom_id res chain seq x y z
N MET A 1 13.88 21.36 -3.30
CA MET A 1 13.35 20.31 -4.20
C MET A 1 13.15 18.98 -3.46
N ALA A 2 12.34 18.94 -2.37
CA ALA A 2 12.18 17.73 -1.54
C ALA A 2 10.71 17.35 -1.27
N ARG A 3 9.76 18.29 -1.42
CA ARG A 3 8.33 18.05 -1.19
C ARG A 3 7.63 17.30 -2.33
N TYR A 4 8.16 17.38 -3.55
CA TYR A 4 7.52 16.77 -4.73
C TYR A 4 7.68 15.24 -4.76
N ASP A 5 8.80 14.73 -4.24
CA ASP A 5 9.09 13.30 -4.20
C ASP A 5 8.23 12.56 -3.17
N SER A 6 7.92 13.20 -2.04
CA SER A 6 6.98 12.66 -1.05
C SER A 6 5.56 12.53 -1.59
N LEU A 7 5.10 13.43 -2.45
CA LEU A 7 3.76 13.38 -3.04
C LEU A 7 3.60 12.19 -3.99
N ARG A 8 4.58 11.96 -4.90
CA ARG A 8 4.57 10.79 -5.81
C ARG A 8 4.59 9.46 -5.05
N LYS A 9 5.32 9.40 -3.93
CA LYS A 9 5.36 8.22 -3.07
C LYS A 9 4.01 7.93 -2.42
N LEU A 10 3.31 8.97 -1.95
CA LEU A 10 1.98 8.84 -1.36
C LEU A 10 0.94 8.39 -2.38
N GLU A 11 0.95 8.98 -3.57
CA GLU A 11 0.04 8.64 -4.66
C GLU A 11 0.22 7.19 -5.11
N ARG A 12 1.45 6.75 -5.36
CA ARG A 12 1.74 5.35 -5.70
C ARG A 12 1.28 4.38 -4.59
N ASN A 13 1.44 4.75 -3.33
CA ASN A 13 0.98 3.92 -2.21
C ASN A 13 -0.55 3.82 -2.17
N LYS A 14 -1.27 4.90 -2.51
CA LYS A 14 -2.73 4.91 -2.64
C LYS A 14 -3.17 4.00 -3.79
N LEU A 15 -2.59 4.17 -4.97
CA LEU A 15 -2.87 3.34 -6.15
C LEU A 15 -2.59 1.86 -5.91
N LEU A 16 -1.53 1.53 -5.17
CA LEU A 16 -1.22 0.14 -4.83
C LEU A 16 -2.29 -0.49 -3.93
N ARG A 17 -2.85 0.27 -2.98
CA ARG A 17 -3.94 -0.21 -2.10
C ARG A 17 -5.21 -0.44 -2.91
N GLU A 18 -5.60 0.55 -3.71
CA GLU A 18 -6.76 0.43 -4.61
C GLU A 18 -6.61 -0.74 -5.58
N TYR A 19 -5.40 -0.98 -6.11
CA TYR A 19 -5.14 -2.11 -6.99
C TYR A 19 -5.26 -3.46 -6.27
N ARG A 20 -4.82 -3.56 -5.01
CA ARG A 20 -5.01 -4.76 -4.19
C ARG A 20 -6.49 -5.00 -3.86
N ASP A 21 -7.25 -3.94 -3.60
CA ASP A 21 -8.68 -4.04 -3.28
C ASP A 21 -9.51 -4.46 -4.49
N ASN A 22 -9.14 -4.00 -5.70
CA ASN A 22 -9.76 -4.41 -6.95
C ASN A 22 -9.31 -5.81 -7.44
N HIS A 23 -8.18 -6.31 -6.94
CA HIS A 23 -7.60 -7.60 -7.33
C HIS A 23 -7.17 -8.43 -6.10
N PRO A 24 -8.12 -8.87 -5.25
CA PRO A 24 -7.81 -9.65 -4.05
C PRO A 24 -7.12 -10.99 -4.34
N GLU A 25 -7.28 -11.53 -5.55
CA GLU A 25 -6.68 -12.76 -6.05
C GLU A 25 -5.17 -12.65 -6.32
N LEU A 26 -4.66 -11.44 -6.62
CA LEU A 26 -3.26 -11.27 -7.00
C LEU A 26 -2.32 -11.35 -5.81
N SER A 27 -1.27 -12.15 -5.91
CA SER A 27 -0.26 -12.22 -4.86
C SER A 27 0.52 -10.90 -4.73
N LEU A 28 1.10 -10.66 -3.55
CA LEU A 28 1.96 -9.50 -3.30
C LEU A 28 3.14 -9.41 -4.29
N LYS A 29 3.60 -10.56 -4.80
CA LYS A 29 4.68 -10.66 -5.79
C LYS A 29 4.22 -10.14 -7.16
N GLU A 30 3.00 -10.42 -7.57
CA GLU A 30 2.42 -9.97 -8.83
C GLU A 30 2.12 -8.48 -8.79
N ILE A 31 1.52 -8.00 -7.69
CA ILE A 31 1.31 -6.57 -7.45
C ILE A 31 2.66 -5.82 -7.49
N GLY A 32 3.71 -6.39 -6.89
CA GLY A 32 5.06 -5.82 -6.96
C GLY A 32 5.61 -5.68 -8.38
N LYS A 33 5.35 -6.66 -9.26
CA LYS A 33 5.74 -6.59 -10.68
C LYS A 33 5.05 -5.43 -11.40
N VAL A 34 3.75 -5.25 -11.17
CA VAL A 34 2.94 -4.16 -11.79
C VAL A 34 3.48 -2.79 -11.39
N PHE A 35 3.75 -2.59 -10.09
CA PHE A 35 4.24 -1.31 -9.55
C PHE A 35 5.78 -1.16 -9.59
N ARG A 36 6.50 -2.12 -10.20
CA ARG A 36 7.97 -2.19 -10.26
C ARG A 36 8.64 -2.04 -8.88
N ILE A 37 8.10 -2.70 -7.87
CA ILE A 37 8.62 -2.68 -6.50
C ILE A 37 8.77 -4.09 -5.95
N SER A 38 9.69 -4.26 -5.00
CA SER A 38 9.92 -5.56 -4.37
C SER A 38 8.72 -5.99 -3.53
N GLN A 39 8.47 -7.30 -3.48
CA GLN A 39 7.39 -7.88 -2.66
C GLN A 39 7.47 -7.49 -1.17
N PRO A 40 8.65 -7.41 -0.52
CA PRO A 40 8.77 -6.87 0.83
C PRO A 40 8.32 -5.40 0.94
N ARG A 41 8.56 -4.60 -0.11
CA ARG A 41 8.12 -3.20 -0.14
C ARG A 41 6.61 -3.07 -0.29
N VAL A 42 5.98 -3.92 -1.10
CA VAL A 42 4.51 -4.03 -1.21
C VAL A 42 3.93 -4.34 0.17
N TRP A 43 4.47 -5.36 0.85
CA TRP A 43 4.03 -5.75 2.19
C TRP A 43 4.18 -4.60 3.19
N PHE A 44 5.30 -3.87 3.15
CA PHE A 44 5.50 -2.71 4.02
C PHE A 44 4.50 -1.57 3.77
N ILE A 45 4.11 -1.34 2.51
CA ILE A 45 3.12 -0.29 2.15
C ILE A 45 1.70 -0.66 2.61
N LEU A 46 1.35 -1.94 2.50
CA LEU A 46 0.05 -2.46 2.89
C LEU A 46 -0.08 -2.63 4.41
N PHE A 47 0.91 -3.27 5.04
CA PHE A 47 0.85 -3.70 6.44
C PHE A 47 1.84 -2.97 7.36
N GLY A 48 2.99 -2.53 6.83
CA GLY A 48 4.08 -1.90 7.60
C GLY A 48 3.85 -0.44 8.01
N GLY A 49 2.83 0.23 7.47
CA GLY A 49 2.48 1.62 7.80
C GLY A 49 1.80 1.83 9.15
N ASN A 50 1.43 0.76 9.87
CA ASN A 50 0.62 0.81 11.09
C ASN A 50 1.42 0.74 12.40
N LYS A 51 2.48 1.55 12.55
CA LYS A 51 3.01 1.85 13.90
C LYS A 51 2.72 3.31 14.26
N LYS A 52 1.63 3.43 15.04
CA LYS A 52 1.14 4.58 15.82
C LYS A 52 0.10 5.48 15.14
N VAL A 53 -1.10 4.95 14.91
CA VAL A 53 -2.30 5.75 15.15
C VAL A 53 -2.71 5.50 16.60
N LYS A 54 -2.38 6.43 17.49
CA LYS A 54 -2.92 6.47 18.85
C LYS A 54 -4.41 6.85 18.71
N GLY A 55 -5.28 5.87 18.45
CA GLY A 55 -6.75 6.03 18.44
C GLY A 55 -7.48 6.10 17.08
N GLY A 56 -7.29 5.15 16.15
CA GLY A 56 -8.06 5.11 14.90
C GLY A 56 -8.48 3.69 14.51
N LYS A 57 -9.79 3.49 14.36
CA LYS A 57 -10.54 2.22 14.16
C LYS A 57 -9.88 1.20 13.23
N GLU A 58 -10.00 -0.06 13.64
CA GLU A 58 -9.87 -1.27 12.82
C GLU A 58 -10.49 -1.08 11.43
N TRP A 59 -9.68 -1.28 10.39
CA TRP A 59 -10.19 -1.69 9.08
C TRP A 59 -10.51 -3.18 9.18
N ASN A 60 -11.71 -3.48 9.67
CA ASN A 60 -12.31 -4.78 9.55
C ASN A 60 -13.74 -4.60 9.04
N SER A 61 -14.14 -5.51 8.15
CA SER A 61 -15.47 -5.65 7.56
C SER A 61 -15.76 -4.83 6.30
N MET A 62 -15.54 -5.45 5.15
CA MET A 62 -16.64 -5.67 4.21
C MET A 62 -16.50 -7.11 3.68
N LYS A 63 -17.40 -7.94 4.21
CA LYS A 63 -17.65 -9.33 3.85
C LYS A 63 -18.74 -9.35 2.79
#